data_AF-C2MEB3-F1
#
_entry.id   AF-C2MEB3-F1
#
_cell.length_a   1.000
_cell.length_b   1.000
_cell.length_c   1.000
_cell.angle_alpha   90.00
_cell.angle_beta   90.00
_cell.angle_gamma   90.00
#
_symmetry.space_group_name_H-M   'P 1'
#
loop_
_entity.id
_entity.type
_entity.pdbx_description
1 polymer ?
#
loop_
_entity_poly.entity_id
_entity_poly.type
_entity_poly.pdbx_seq_one_letter_code
_entity_poly.pdbx_strand_id
1 'polypeptide(L)'
;MKQIIKTFSLVLVSLSALLFASSCKDDLKPQEQEVDFSVSCTPPQAQIEREGQMVTTQLLITEQEVECPRPTKYSVSFAYDETVGTLLFLGKSVQSGASIPLASLTNLSLTYQAKELVGNKVKVTVTNDAPKAVSKEATWTV
;
A
#
# COMPACT_ATOMS: atom_id res chain seq x y z
N MET A 1 61.96 38.36 -17.13
CA MET A 1 61.75 36.95 -17.53
C MET A 1 62.18 36.04 -16.38
N LYS A 2 61.49 34.89 -16.21
CA LYS A 2 61.48 33.92 -15.08
C LYS A 2 60.40 34.26 -14.05
N GLN A 3 59.12 33.87 -14.21
CA GLN A 3 58.50 32.52 -14.18
C GLN A 3 58.91 31.70 -12.94
N ILE A 4 58.06 31.08 -12.11
CA ILE A 4 56.60 30.91 -11.95
C ILE A 4 56.44 30.59 -10.46
N ILE A 5 55.65 31.36 -9.72
CA ILE A 5 55.15 30.95 -8.39
C ILE A 5 53.79 30.31 -8.66
N LYS A 6 53.66 28.99 -8.49
CA LYS A 6 52.34 28.33 -8.43
C LYS A 6 52.48 26.89 -7.96
N THR A 7 52.40 26.70 -6.66
CA THR A 7 51.97 25.43 -6.07
C THR A 7 51.56 25.73 -4.64
N PHE A 8 50.26 25.87 -4.41
CA PHE A 8 49.55 25.53 -3.18
C PHE A 8 48.11 25.99 -3.34
N SER A 9 47.29 25.12 -3.93
CA SER A 9 45.85 25.17 -3.69
C SER A 9 45.32 23.79 -3.98
N LEU A 10 45.23 22.98 -2.93
CA LEU A 10 44.54 21.70 -2.99
C LEU A 10 43.76 21.55 -1.69
N VAL A 11 42.46 21.35 -1.91
CA VAL A 11 41.47 20.81 -0.99
C VAL A 11 40.99 21.75 0.12
N LEU A 12 39.84 22.38 -0.09
CA LEU A 12 38.88 22.61 0.99
C LEU A 12 37.45 22.87 0.47
N VAL A 13 36.88 21.97 -0.33
CA VAL A 13 35.44 21.97 -0.60
C VAL A 13 34.94 20.54 -0.73
N SER A 14 34.71 19.85 0.39
CA SER A 14 33.80 18.70 0.43
C SER A 14 33.50 18.31 1.89
N LEU A 15 32.80 19.18 2.63
CA LEU A 15 32.26 18.78 3.93
C LEU A 15 30.89 19.42 4.22
N SER A 16 29.98 19.35 3.25
CA SER A 16 28.58 19.75 3.46
C SER A 16 27.57 18.66 3.08
N ALA A 17 28.03 17.48 2.65
CA ALA A 17 27.14 16.39 2.21
C ALA A 17 26.98 15.25 3.23
N LEU A 18 27.48 15.41 4.46
CA LEU A 18 27.45 14.35 5.49
C LEU A 18 26.42 14.59 6.62
N LEU A 19 25.67 15.70 6.59
CA LEU A 19 24.74 16.04 7.68
C LEU A 19 23.29 15.58 7.47
N PHE A 20 22.95 14.97 6.33
CA PHE A 20 21.60 14.40 6.12
C PHE A 20 21.54 12.89 6.31
N ALA A 21 22.67 12.20 6.51
CA ALA A 21 22.70 10.75 6.72
C ALA A 21 22.70 10.33 8.20
N SER A 22 22.77 11.27 9.15
CA SER A 22 22.98 10.94 10.57
C SER A 22 21.75 11.01 11.47
N SER A 23 20.57 11.41 10.98
CA SER A 23 19.38 11.56 11.85
C SER A 23 18.68 10.22 12.18
N CYS A 24 18.93 9.15 11.42
CA CYS A 24 18.27 7.85 11.62
C CYS A 24 18.94 6.94 12.66
N LYS A 25 19.90 7.42 13.45
CA LYS A 25 20.81 6.53 14.20
C LYS A 25 20.58 6.40 15.71
N ASP A 26 19.62 7.11 16.28
CA ASP A 26 19.34 6.99 17.71
C ASP A 26 17.84 6.94 17.97
N ASP A 27 17.22 5.76 17.79
CA ASP A 27 16.27 5.30 18.79
C ASP A 27 16.08 3.77 18.78
N LEU A 28 16.14 3.21 19.99
CA LEU A 28 16.16 1.79 20.27
C LEU A 28 14.74 1.20 20.17
N LYS A 29 14.63 0.11 19.39
CA LYS A 29 13.44 -0.67 18.98
C LYS A 29 12.64 -0.04 17.83
N PRO A 30 12.29 -0.82 16.77
CA PRO A 30 11.40 -0.34 15.73
C PRO A 30 10.00 -0.11 16.34
N GLN A 31 9.71 1.12 16.72
CA GLN A 31 8.34 1.54 17.01
C GLN A 31 7.61 1.60 15.67
N GLU A 32 6.57 0.78 15.49
CA GLU A 32 5.66 0.86 14.35
C GLU A 32 5.11 2.30 14.25
N GLN A 33 5.15 2.87 13.05
CA GLN A 33 4.79 4.26 12.80
C GLN A 33 3.37 4.36 12.29
N GLU A 34 2.66 5.38 12.77
CA GLU A 34 1.42 5.84 12.17
C GLU A 34 1.76 6.54 10.84
N VAL A 35 1.53 5.85 9.74
CA VAL A 35 1.66 6.39 8.38
C VAL A 35 0.25 6.59 7.85
N ASP A 36 -0.08 7.81 7.43
CA ASP A 36 -1.34 8.07 6.73
C ASP A 36 -1.25 7.50 5.31
N PHE A 37 -2.36 6.93 4.84
CA PHE A 37 -2.43 6.24 3.58
C PHE A 37 -3.79 6.42 2.92
N SER A 38 -3.84 6.13 1.63
CA SER A 38 -5.06 6.12 0.84
C SER A 38 -5.29 4.74 0.23
N VAL A 39 -6.55 4.43 -0.03
CA VAL A 39 -6.98 3.14 -0.57
C VAL A 39 -7.95 3.40 -1.72
N SER A 40 -7.77 2.70 -2.83
CA SER A 40 -8.69 2.78 -3.98
C SER A 40 -8.73 1.46 -4.76
N CYS A 41 -9.77 1.28 -5.57
CA CYS A 41 -9.91 0.15 -6.48
C CYS A 41 -9.86 0.64 -7.93
N THR A 42 -9.06 -0.01 -8.78
CA THR A 42 -8.93 0.35 -10.20
C THR A 42 -9.07 -0.87 -11.11
N PRO A 43 -10.10 -0.94 -11.97
CA PRO A 43 -11.21 0.01 -12.09
C PRO A 43 -12.14 -0.01 -10.85
N PRO A 44 -12.81 1.11 -10.51
CA PRO A 44 -13.70 1.21 -9.35
C PRO A 44 -15.07 0.56 -9.59
N GLN A 45 -15.36 0.20 -10.84
CA GLN A 45 -16.59 -0.46 -11.25
C GLN A 45 -16.29 -1.57 -12.25
N ALA A 46 -17.07 -2.64 -12.19
CA ALA A 46 -17.11 -3.69 -13.20
C ALA A 46 -18.56 -3.99 -13.58
N GLN A 47 -18.77 -4.65 -14.71
CA GLN A 47 -20.09 -5.09 -15.16
C GLN A 47 -20.07 -6.60 -15.36
N ILE A 48 -21.11 -7.25 -14.87
CA ILE A 48 -21.37 -8.67 -15.08
C ILE A 48 -22.48 -8.82 -16.13
N GLU A 49 -22.20 -9.59 -17.18
CA GLU A 49 -23.14 -9.88 -18.27
C GLU A 49 -23.68 -11.31 -18.22
N ARG A 50 -23.01 -12.21 -17.49
CA ARG A 50 -23.42 -13.61 -17.34
C ARG A 50 -23.01 -14.20 -15.99
N GLU A 51 -23.78 -15.17 -15.52
CA GLU A 51 -23.40 -16.00 -14.36
C GLU A 51 -22.06 -16.70 -14.60
N GLY A 52 -21.27 -16.84 -13.53
CA GLY A 52 -19.93 -17.41 -13.58
C GLY A 52 -18.85 -16.50 -14.19
N GLN A 53 -19.20 -15.32 -14.73
CA GLN A 53 -18.21 -14.35 -15.20
C GLN A 53 -17.30 -13.89 -14.06
N MET A 54 -16.02 -13.78 -14.39
CA MET A 54 -15.02 -13.20 -13.51
C MET A 54 -14.67 -11.79 -13.98
N VAL A 55 -14.63 -10.85 -13.04
CA VAL A 55 -14.15 -9.47 -13.25
C VAL A 55 -13.10 -9.17 -12.20
N THR A 56 -12.17 -8.27 -12.51
CA THR A 56 -11.01 -8.00 -11.68
C THR A 56 -10.83 -6.51 -11.46
N THR A 57 -10.40 -6.15 -10.26
CA THR A 57 -9.89 -4.82 -9.91
C THR A 57 -8.55 -4.94 -9.17
N GLN A 58 -7.75 -3.89 -9.23
CA GLN A 58 -6.53 -3.74 -8.44
C GLN A 58 -6.83 -2.88 -7.21
N LEU A 59 -6.51 -3.39 -6.03
CA LEU A 59 -6.45 -2.61 -4.79
C LEU A 59 -5.14 -1.83 -4.76
N LEU A 60 -5.24 -0.52 -4.72
CA LEU A 60 -4.10 0.39 -4.62
C LEU A 60 -4.07 0.97 -3.21
N ILE A 61 -2.94 0.75 -2.52
CA ILE A 61 -2.66 1.33 -1.21
C ILE A 61 -1.44 2.23 -1.38
N THR A 62 -1.61 3.52 -1.13
CA THR A 62 -0.54 4.51 -1.27
C THR A 62 -0.29 5.17 0.07
N GLU A 63 0.89 4.91 0.64
CA GLU A 63 1.40 5.58 1.84
C GLU A 63 1.86 7.00 1.49
N GLN A 64 1.70 7.95 2.41
CA GLN A 64 2.37 9.24 2.29
C GLN A 64 3.88 9.08 2.49
N GLU A 65 4.66 9.78 1.68
CA GLU A 65 6.12 9.82 1.85
C GLU A 65 6.49 10.43 3.21
N VAL A 66 7.32 9.73 3.96
CA VAL A 66 7.86 10.18 5.25
C VAL A 66 9.39 10.10 5.21
N GLU A 67 10.05 11.02 5.89
CA GLU A 67 11.51 11.19 5.85
C GLU A 67 12.27 9.96 6.42
N CYS A 68 11.62 9.17 7.29
CA CYS A 68 12.17 7.96 7.90
C CYS A 68 11.10 6.85 7.95
N PRO A 69 10.84 6.12 6.85
CA PRO A 69 9.80 5.10 6.83
C PRO A 69 10.16 3.95 7.77
N ARG A 70 9.31 3.69 8.76
CA ARG A 70 9.42 2.53 9.65
C ARG A 70 8.58 1.37 9.11
N PRO A 71 8.91 0.12 9.47
CA PRO A 71 8.09 -1.02 9.08
C PRO A 71 6.67 -0.86 9.62
N THR A 72 5.69 -0.91 8.71
CA THR A 72 4.27 -0.84 9.02
C THR A 72 3.62 -2.13 8.57
N LYS A 73 2.80 -2.73 9.44
CA LYS A 73 2.01 -3.91 9.10
C LYS A 73 0.63 -3.46 8.67
N TYR A 74 0.11 -4.14 7.65
CA TYR A 74 -1.24 -3.89 7.19
C TYR A 74 -2.04 -5.18 7.15
N SER A 75 -3.33 -5.03 7.38
CA SER A 75 -4.32 -6.07 7.16
C SER A 75 -5.42 -5.55 6.24
N VAL A 76 -6.05 -6.45 5.50
CA VAL A 76 -7.19 -6.16 4.65
C VAL A 76 -8.36 -7.06 5.00
N SER A 77 -9.57 -6.51 4.97
CA SER A 77 -10.80 -7.27 5.06
C SER A 77 -11.80 -6.80 4.01
N PHE A 78 -12.73 -7.68 3.67
CA PHE A 78 -13.71 -7.45 2.62
C PHE A 78 -15.11 -7.68 3.18
N ALA A 79 -16.06 -6.80 2.87
CA ALA A 79 -17.47 -7.05 3.13
C ALA A 79 -18.21 -7.04 1.80
N TYR A 80 -18.89 -8.14 1.50
CA TYR A 80 -19.70 -8.33 0.30
C TYR A 80 -20.77 -9.39 0.55
N ASP A 81 -21.76 -9.47 -0.34
CA ASP A 81 -22.77 -10.53 -0.29
C ASP A 81 -22.22 -11.82 -0.93
N GLU A 82 -21.96 -12.82 -0.09
CA GLU A 82 -21.43 -14.13 -0.51
C GLU A 82 -22.47 -15.02 -1.20
N THR A 83 -23.76 -14.70 -1.08
CA THR A 83 -24.83 -15.48 -1.69
C THR A 83 -24.87 -15.24 -3.19
N VAL A 84 -24.63 -14.00 -3.64
CA VAL A 84 -24.68 -13.59 -5.05
C VAL A 84 -23.33 -13.70 -5.78
N GLY A 85 -22.23 -13.97 -5.07
CA GLY A 85 -20.91 -14.15 -5.69
C GLY A 85 -19.82 -14.71 -4.78
N THR A 86 -18.65 -14.95 -5.37
CA THR A 86 -17.43 -15.36 -4.67
C THR A 86 -16.34 -14.32 -4.91
N LEU A 87 -15.65 -13.90 -3.84
CA LEU A 87 -14.50 -13.02 -3.95
C LEU A 87 -13.21 -13.84 -3.85
N LEU A 88 -12.26 -13.54 -4.72
CA LEU A 88 -10.90 -14.05 -4.69
C LEU A 88 -9.94 -12.89 -4.46
N PHE A 89 -9.12 -12.99 -3.42
CA PHE A 89 -8.03 -12.08 -3.15
C PHE A 89 -6.71 -12.79 -3.43
N LEU A 90 -5.87 -12.21 -4.29
CA LEU A 90 -4.61 -12.84 -4.73
C LEU A 90 -4.81 -14.27 -5.25
N GLY A 91 -5.94 -14.52 -5.92
CA GLY A 91 -6.31 -15.83 -6.47
C GLY A 91 -6.86 -16.84 -5.46
N LYS A 92 -7.03 -16.47 -4.18
CA LYS A 92 -7.61 -17.34 -3.16
C LYS A 92 -9.00 -16.86 -2.75
N SER A 93 -9.95 -17.78 -2.62
CA SER A 93 -11.27 -17.43 -2.10
C SER A 93 -11.14 -16.89 -0.67
N VAL A 94 -11.84 -15.78 -0.41
CA VAL A 94 -11.88 -15.12 0.89
C VAL A 94 -13.32 -15.04 1.37
N GLN A 95 -13.50 -15.02 2.69
CA GLN A 95 -14.81 -14.83 3.31
C GLN A 95 -15.03 -13.37 3.70
N SER A 96 -16.29 -12.94 3.66
CA SER A 96 -16.73 -11.64 4.13
C SER A 96 -16.37 -11.48 5.62
N GLY A 97 -15.77 -10.35 5.98
CA GLY A 97 -15.29 -10.04 7.33
C GLY A 97 -13.95 -10.66 7.72
N ALA A 98 -13.37 -11.56 6.91
CA ALA A 98 -12.08 -12.16 7.22
C ALA A 98 -10.95 -11.12 7.12
N SER A 99 -10.13 -11.00 8.17
CA SER A 99 -8.93 -10.15 8.17
C SER A 99 -7.73 -10.95 7.67
N ILE A 100 -7.01 -10.38 6.70
CA ILE A 100 -5.89 -11.01 6.00
C ILE A 100 -4.67 -10.09 6.12
N PRO A 101 -3.58 -10.55 6.74
CA PRO A 101 -2.35 -9.77 6.80
C PRO A 101 -1.73 -9.62 5.41
N LEU A 102 -1.29 -8.41 5.08
CA LEU A 102 -0.62 -8.08 3.82
C LEU A 102 0.88 -8.24 3.99
N ALA A 103 1.48 -9.10 3.15
CA ALA A 103 2.93 -9.23 3.06
C ALA A 103 3.59 -8.09 2.26
N SER A 104 2.81 -7.43 1.39
CA SER A 104 3.22 -6.30 0.54
C SER A 104 2.00 -5.45 0.22
N LEU A 105 2.21 -4.16 -0.08
CA LEU A 105 1.17 -3.24 -0.57
C LEU A 105 1.05 -3.22 -2.10
N THR A 106 1.85 -4.03 -2.80
CA THR A 106 1.88 -4.09 -4.27
C THR A 106 1.18 -5.33 -4.82
N ASN A 107 0.67 -5.23 -6.04
CA ASN A 107 0.03 -6.33 -6.79
C ASN A 107 -1.19 -6.96 -6.08
N LEU A 108 -2.00 -6.14 -5.41
CA LEU A 108 -3.16 -6.59 -4.64
C LEU A 108 -4.39 -6.75 -5.56
N SER A 109 -4.48 -7.90 -6.23
CA SER A 109 -5.59 -8.21 -7.15
C SER A 109 -6.82 -8.75 -6.41
N LEU A 110 -7.99 -8.22 -6.77
CA LEU A 110 -9.31 -8.68 -6.35
C LEU A 110 -10.08 -9.16 -7.57
N THR A 111 -10.59 -10.39 -7.52
CA THR A 111 -11.42 -10.96 -8.58
C THR A 111 -12.76 -11.36 -7.99
N TYR A 112 -13.84 -10.93 -8.62
CA TYR A 112 -15.20 -11.31 -8.27
C TYR A 112 -15.72 -12.29 -9.31
N GLN A 113 -16.27 -13.41 -8.85
CA GLN A 113 -16.98 -14.37 -9.68
C GLN A 113 -18.47 -14.29 -9.35
N ALA A 114 -19.28 -13.90 -10.33
CA ALA A 114 -20.73 -13.79 -10.15
C ALA A 114 -21.38 -15.18 -10.04
N LYS A 115 -22.26 -15.37 -9.06
CA LYS A 115 -23.17 -16.53 -8.99
C LYS A 115 -24.54 -16.18 -9.57
N GLU A 116 -24.98 -14.94 -9.35
CA GLU A 116 -26.23 -14.40 -9.86
C GLU A 116 -25.99 -13.11 -10.65
N LEU A 117 -26.92 -12.77 -11.54
CA LEU A 117 -26.92 -11.52 -12.32
C LEU A 117 -27.49 -10.34 -11.52
N VAL A 118 -26.94 -10.12 -10.33
CA VAL A 118 -27.33 -9.04 -9.42
C VAL A 118 -26.08 -8.25 -9.04
N GLY A 119 -26.21 -6.92 -9.00
CA GLY A 119 -25.10 -6.05 -8.61
C GLY A 119 -24.68 -6.28 -7.16
N ASN A 120 -23.37 -6.22 -6.91
CA ASN A 120 -22.79 -6.39 -5.57
C ASN A 120 -21.85 -5.22 -5.25
N LYS A 121 -21.64 -4.96 -3.97
CA LYS A 121 -20.70 -3.94 -3.50
C LYS A 121 -19.69 -4.60 -2.60
N VAL A 122 -18.44 -4.60 -3.04
CA VAL A 122 -17.32 -5.08 -2.25
C VAL A 122 -16.73 -3.88 -1.52
N LYS A 123 -17.00 -3.80 -0.23
CA LYS A 123 -16.35 -2.83 0.66
C LYS A 123 -15.01 -3.40 1.11
N VAL A 124 -13.92 -2.72 0.77
CA VAL A 124 -12.56 -3.07 1.15
C VAL A 124 -12.15 -2.19 2.33
N THR A 125 -11.70 -2.80 3.42
CA THR A 125 -11.16 -2.09 4.57
C THR A 125 -9.70 -2.48 4.74
N VAL A 126 -8.80 -1.51 4.68
CA VAL A 126 -7.37 -1.70 4.95
C VAL A 126 -7.06 -1.03 6.27
N THR A 127 -6.36 -1.74 7.14
CA THR A 127 -5.94 -1.27 8.46
C THR A 127 -4.43 -1.26 8.53
N ASN A 128 -3.86 -0.13 8.97
CA ASN A 128 -2.50 -0.07 9.49
C ASN A 128 -2.54 -0.62 10.92
N ASP A 129 -1.87 -1.74 11.16
CA ASP A 129 -1.89 -2.49 12.42
C ASP A 129 -0.95 -1.92 13.50
N ALA A 130 -0.47 -0.68 13.34
CA ALA A 130 0.33 0.04 14.34
C ALA A 130 -0.45 0.26 15.67
N PRO A 131 0.22 0.61 16.79
CA PRO A 131 -0.40 0.77 18.12
C PRO A 131 -1.61 1.69 18.18
N LYS A 132 -1.73 2.65 17.25
CA LYS A 132 -2.96 3.35 16.93
C LYS A 132 -3.43 2.89 15.56
N ALA A 133 -4.36 1.95 15.53
CA ALA A 133 -4.86 1.41 14.28
C ALA A 133 -5.56 2.51 13.48
N VAL A 134 -5.12 2.72 12.23
CA VAL A 134 -5.76 3.61 11.28
C VAL A 134 -6.36 2.75 10.18
N SER A 135 -7.66 2.89 9.94
CA SER A 135 -8.37 2.16 8.88
C SER A 135 -8.85 3.11 7.79
N LYS A 136 -8.76 2.67 6.54
CA LYS A 136 -9.27 3.37 5.36
C LYS A 136 -10.08 2.41 4.52
N GLU A 137 -11.07 2.95 3.82
CA GLU A 137 -12.05 2.17 3.09
C GLU A 137 -12.06 2.54 1.62
N ALA A 138 -12.26 1.53 0.77
CA ALA A 138 -12.60 1.70 -0.64
C ALA A 138 -13.82 0.86 -0.97
N THR A 139 -14.57 1.24 -2.00
CA THR A 139 -15.71 0.47 -2.49
C THR A 139 -15.49 0.13 -3.95
N TRP A 140 -15.62 -1.16 -4.28
CA TRP A 140 -15.69 -1.64 -5.65
C TRP A 140 -17.11 -2.08 -5.95
N THR A 141 -17.71 -1.50 -7.00
CA THR A 141 -19.06 -1.86 -7.44
C THR A 141 -18.96 -2.86 -8.59
N VAL A 142 -19.67 -3.98 -8.47
CA VAL A 142 -19.67 -5.06 -9.46
C VAL A 142 -21.07 -5.29 -9.98
#